data_AF-A0A0V0GXL0-F1
#
_entry.id   AF-A0A0V0GXL0-F1
#
_cell.length_a   1.000
_cell.length_b   1.000
_cell.length_c   1.000
_cell.angle_alpha   90.00
_cell.angle_beta   90.00
_cell.angle_gamma   90.00
#
_symmetry.space_group_name_H-M   'P 1'
#
loop_
_entity.id
_entity.type
_entity.pdbx_description
1 polymer ?
#
loop_
_entity_poly.entity_id
_entity_poly.type
_entity_poly.pdbx_seq_one_letter_code
_entity_poly.pdbx_strand_id
1 'polypeptide(L)'
;MGRAFVFVILGGGVAAGYAAHEFVKRGVSHGELCIISEEPVAPYERPALSKGYLLPEDPARLPAFHCCVGSNEERLTPKWYKENGNFLISFAFIGHSL
;
A
#
# COMPACT_ATOMS: atom_id res chain seq x y z
N MET A 1 -13.03 -17.19 -10.74
CA MET A 1 -13.78 -16.04 -11.28
C MET A 1 -12.77 -14.92 -11.52
N GLY A 2 -12.66 -14.38 -12.74
CA GLY A 2 -11.71 -13.30 -13.04
C GLY A 2 -12.20 -11.94 -12.51
N ARG A 3 -11.27 -11.06 -12.12
CA ARG A 3 -11.55 -9.64 -11.86
C ARG A 3 -10.82 -8.81 -12.92
N ALA A 4 -11.44 -7.74 -13.38
CA ALA A 4 -10.86 -6.79 -14.32
C ALA A 4 -10.72 -5.42 -13.66
N PHE A 5 -9.62 -4.74 -13.94
CA PHE A 5 -9.30 -3.40 -13.44
C PHE A 5 -8.80 -2.57 -14.62
N VAL A 6 -9.08 -1.26 -14.60
CA VAL A 6 -8.58 -0.32 -15.63
C VAL A 6 -7.07 -0.14 -15.48
N PHE A 7 -6.61 -0.07 -14.23
CA PHE A 7 -5.21 0.09 -13.88
C PHE A 7 -4.76 -1.04 -12.95
N VAL A 8 -3.59 -1.61 -13.21
CA VAL A 8 -2.95 -2.60 -12.34
C VAL A 8 -1.52 -2.16 -12.06
N ILE A 9 -1.20 -1.98 -10.79
CA ILE A 9 0.18 -1.82 -10.31
C ILE A 9 0.66 -3.21 -9.85
N LEU A 10 1.75 -3.69 -10.45
CA LEU A 10 2.41 -4.92 -10.05
C LEU A 10 3.61 -4.60 -9.15
N GLY A 11 3.53 -5.04 -7.90
CA GLY A 11 4.47 -4.76 -6.80
C GLY A 11 3.89 -3.78 -5.79
N GLY A 12 3.98 -4.08 -4.49
CA GLY A 12 3.50 -3.22 -3.38
C GLY A 12 4.57 -2.39 -2.69
N GLY A 13 5.61 -1.97 -3.43
CA GLY A 13 6.71 -1.16 -2.90
C GLY A 13 6.37 0.34 -2.81
N VAL A 14 7.39 1.16 -2.54
CA VAL A 14 7.28 2.63 -2.41
C VAL A 14 6.55 3.23 -3.62
N ALA A 15 6.95 2.89 -4.84
CA ALA A 15 6.32 3.40 -6.06
C ALA A 15 4.81 3.16 -6.12
N ALA A 16 4.34 2.01 -5.63
CA ALA A 16 2.92 1.66 -5.63
C ALA A 16 2.11 2.53 -4.67
N GLY A 17 2.64 2.81 -3.48
CA GLY A 17 2.00 3.71 -2.51
C GLY A 17 1.85 5.12 -3.06
N TYR A 18 2.93 5.67 -3.62
CA TYR A 18 2.91 7.02 -4.20
C TYR A 18 2.04 7.10 -5.46
N ALA A 19 2.06 6.07 -6.33
CA ALA A 19 1.19 6.02 -7.49
C ALA A 19 -0.29 5.95 -7.09
N ALA A 20 -0.66 5.10 -6.13
CA ALA A 20 -2.03 5.01 -5.62
C ALA A 20 -2.50 6.34 -5.01
N HIS A 21 -1.62 7.02 -4.27
CA HIS A 21 -1.90 8.35 -3.74
C HIS A 21 -2.23 9.36 -4.86
N GLU A 22 -1.40 9.38 -5.91
CA GLU A 22 -1.61 10.28 -7.05
C GLU A 22 -2.88 9.91 -7.83
N PHE A 23 -3.17 8.63 -8.04
CA PHE A 23 -4.41 8.21 -8.68
C PHE A 23 -5.66 8.69 -7.93
N VAL A 24 -5.65 8.63 -6.59
CA VAL A 24 -6.74 9.20 -5.77
C VAL A 24 -6.81 10.72 -5.92
N LYS A 25 -5.66 11.42 -5.87
CA LYS A 25 -5.60 12.89 -6.09
C LYS A 25 -6.13 13.29 -7.48
N ARG A 26 -5.97 12.44 -8.48
CA ARG A 26 -6.47 12.64 -9.86
C ARG A 26 -7.92 12.24 -10.07
N GLY A 27 -8.58 11.70 -9.04
CA GLY A 27 -10.00 11.33 -9.10
C GLY A 27 -10.28 10.03 -9.83
N VAL A 28 -9.36 9.06 -9.81
CA VAL A 28 -9.66 7.70 -10.29
C VAL A 28 -10.82 7.11 -9.49
N SER A 29 -11.76 6.48 -10.19
CA SER A 29 -12.97 5.97 -9.57
C SER A 29 -12.67 4.75 -8.70
N HIS A 30 -13.50 4.59 -7.69
CA HIS A 30 -13.41 3.47 -6.77
C HIS A 30 -13.52 2.12 -7.52
N GLY A 31 -12.53 1.24 -7.36
CA GLY A 31 -12.48 -0.07 -8.01
C GLY A 31 -11.81 -0.11 -9.40
N GLU A 32 -11.31 1.02 -9.92
CA GLU A 32 -10.60 1.04 -11.21
C GLU A 32 -9.11 0.67 -11.14
N LEU A 33 -8.49 0.82 -9.97
CA LEU A 33 -7.08 0.51 -9.74
C LEU A 33 -6.93 -0.69 -8.79
N CYS A 34 -5.94 -1.54 -9.08
CA CYS A 34 -5.54 -2.68 -8.24
C CYS A 34 -4.03 -2.64 -8.00
N ILE A 35 -3.60 -3.04 -6.79
CA ILE A 35 -2.18 -3.23 -6.46
C ILE A 35 -1.97 -4.70 -6.11
N ILE A 36 -1.20 -5.41 -6.94
CA ILE A 36 -0.84 -6.79 -6.67
C ILE A 36 0.53 -6.80 -6.01
N SER A 37 0.64 -7.35 -4.81
CA SER A 37 1.89 -7.42 -4.04
C SER A 37 2.06 -8.79 -3.41
N GLU A 38 3.29 -9.28 -3.38
CA GLU A 38 3.67 -10.46 -2.61
C GLU A 38 3.66 -10.19 -1.09
N GLU A 39 4.08 -8.98 -0.68
CA GLU A 39 4.15 -8.63 0.74
C GLU A 39 2.75 -8.52 1.38
N PRO A 40 2.54 -9.04 2.61
CA PRO A 40 1.24 -9.06 3.28
C PRO A 40 0.88 -7.72 3.95
N VAL A 41 1.59 -6.64 3.63
CA VAL A 41 1.43 -5.31 4.23
C VAL A 41 1.24 -4.26 3.14
N ALA A 42 0.55 -3.17 3.47
CA ALA A 42 0.42 -2.03 2.57
C ALA A 42 1.79 -1.37 2.28
N PRO A 43 1.95 -0.66 1.14
CA PRO A 43 3.18 0.03 0.80
C PRO A 43 3.75 0.87 1.95
N TYR A 44 5.07 0.81 2.11
CA TYR A 44 5.78 1.49 3.20
C TYR A 44 7.11 2.08 2.73
N GLU A 45 7.62 3.03 3.51
CA GLU A 45 8.90 3.69 3.26
C GLU A 45 10.05 2.71 3.52
N ARG A 46 10.45 1.96 2.48
CA ARG A 46 11.56 0.99 2.53
C ARG A 46 12.85 1.53 3.17
N PRO A 47 13.24 2.82 3.03
CA PRO A 47 14.41 3.35 3.73
C PRO A 47 14.39 3.21 5.26
N ALA A 48 13.22 3.02 5.88
CA ALA A 48 13.09 2.80 7.32
C ALA A 48 13.69 1.45 7.76
N LEU A 49 13.67 0.43 6.89
CA LEU A 49 14.11 -0.94 7.20
C LEU A 49 15.61 -1.06 7.52
N SER A 50 16.44 -0.14 7.00
CA SER A 50 17.88 -0.07 7.28
C SER A 50 18.25 1.04 8.29
N LYS A 51 17.24 1.68 8.90
CA LYS A 51 17.42 2.84 9.79
C LYS A 51 16.60 2.65 11.08
N GLY A 52 15.51 3.41 11.22
CA GLY A 52 14.66 3.42 12.41
C GLY A 52 14.16 2.03 12.81
N TYR A 53 13.97 1.12 11.86
CA TYR A 53 13.53 -0.25 12.16
C TYR A 53 14.55 -1.06 12.97
N LEU A 54 15.84 -0.75 12.84
CA LEU A 54 16.98 -1.45 13.46
C LEU A 54 17.48 -0.77 14.74
N LEU A 55 16.83 0.29 15.21
CA LEU A 55 17.22 0.96 16.46
C LEU A 55 17.05 0.00 17.66
N PRO A 56 17.95 0.04 18.65
CA PRO A 56 17.85 -0.81 19.84
C PRO A 56 16.71 -0.38 20.77
N GLU A 57 16.39 0.91 20.78
CA GLU A 57 15.33 1.53 21.59
C GLU A 57 14.33 2.21 20.66
N ASP A 58 13.04 2.06 20.98
CA ASP A 58 11.90 2.59 20.22
C ASP A 58 12.00 2.44 18.68
N PRO A 59 12.15 1.20 18.17
CA PRO A 59 12.35 1.00 16.75
C PRO A 59 11.07 1.29 15.96
N ALA A 60 11.23 1.87 14.77
CA ALA A 60 10.10 2.14 13.87
C ALA A 60 9.37 0.83 13.52
N ARG A 61 8.05 0.83 13.62
CA ARG A 61 7.18 -0.31 13.25
C ARG A 61 6.04 0.18 12.36
N LEU A 62 5.54 -0.71 11.50
CA LEU A 62 4.26 -0.45 10.83
C LEU A 62 3.17 -0.33 11.91
N PRO A 63 2.22 0.62 11.78
CA PRO A 63 1.94 1.42 10.59
C PRO A 63 2.71 2.75 10.47
N ALA A 64 3.64 3.07 11.37
CA ALA A 64 4.22 4.41 11.50
C ALA A 64 4.88 4.94 10.20
N PHE A 65 5.49 4.06 9.42
CA PHE A 65 6.20 4.38 8.17
C PHE A 65 5.53 3.81 6.91
N HIS A 66 4.21 3.58 6.91
CA HIS A 66 3.51 3.41 5.63
C HIS A 66 3.70 4.64 4.75
N CYS A 67 3.81 4.43 3.42
CA CYS A 67 3.82 5.55 2.48
C CYS A 67 2.57 6.41 2.72
N CYS A 68 2.59 7.73 2.55
CA CYS A 68 3.65 8.55 1.95
C CYS A 68 4.36 9.45 2.98
N VAL A 69 4.45 9.02 4.25
CA VAL A 69 4.98 9.86 5.35
C VAL A 69 6.44 10.28 5.15
N GLY A 70 7.21 9.55 4.32
CA GLY A 70 8.59 9.91 3.99
C GLY A 70 8.71 11.23 3.22
N SER A 71 7.61 11.66 2.58
CA SER A 71 7.50 12.95 1.88
C SER A 71 6.58 13.94 2.61
N ASN A 72 6.30 13.74 3.90
CA ASN A 72 5.35 14.53 4.70
C ASN A 72 3.91 14.55 4.16
N GLU A 73 3.53 13.52 3.40
CA GLU A 73 2.17 13.33 2.88
C GLU A 73 1.37 12.40 3.81
N GLU A 74 0.09 12.21 3.51
CA GLU A 74 -0.81 11.35 4.28
C GLU A 74 -0.26 9.91 4.39
N ARG A 75 -0.50 9.30 5.56
CA ARG A 75 -0.17 7.89 5.82
C ARG A 75 -1.26 6.98 5.26
N LEU A 76 -0.92 6.26 4.20
CA LEU A 76 -1.79 5.31 3.49
C LEU A 76 -1.83 3.95 4.22
N THR A 77 -2.62 3.88 5.29
CA THR A 77 -2.88 2.63 6.01
C THR A 77 -3.75 1.66 5.20
N PRO A 78 -3.84 0.36 5.55
CA PRO A 78 -4.80 -0.55 4.91
C PRO A 78 -6.26 -0.05 4.95
N LYS A 79 -6.63 0.72 5.97
CA LYS A 79 -7.94 1.38 6.06
C LYS A 79 -8.08 2.48 5.01
N TRP A 80 -7.05 3.30 4.82
CA TRP A 80 -7.03 4.35 3.80
C TRP A 80 -7.29 3.79 2.40
N TYR A 81 -6.66 2.66 2.04
CA TYR A 81 -6.93 2.02 0.75
C TYR A 81 -8.42 1.67 0.65
N LYS A 82 -8.97 0.89 1.60
CA LYS A 82 -10.41 0.52 1.59
C LYS A 82 -11.37 1.71 1.43
N GLU A 83 -11.05 2.85 2.02
CA GLU A 83 -11.90 4.05 1.98
C GLU A 83 -11.73 4.87 0.68
N ASN A 84 -10.51 4.99 0.15
CA ASN A 84 -10.20 5.87 -0.98
C ASN A 84 -10.25 5.17 -2.35
N GLY A 85 -10.28 3.84 -2.38
CA GLY A 85 -10.46 3.06 -3.60
C GLY A 85 -10.48 1.59 -3.23
N ASN A 86 -11.38 0.77 -3.76
CA ASN A 86 -11.29 -0.67 -3.56
C ASN A 86 -10.05 -1.26 -4.29
N PHE A 87 -8.85 -0.85 -3.88
CA PHE A 87 -7.55 -1.28 -4.33
C PHE A 87 -7.28 -2.60 -3.60
N LEU A 88 -7.67 -3.71 -4.22
CA LEU A 88 -7.46 -5.03 -3.65
C LEU A 88 -5.96 -5.31 -3.51
N ILE A 89 -5.48 -5.54 -2.28
CA ILE A 89 -4.10 -5.98 -1.97
C ILE A 89 -4.15 -7.48 -1.64
N SER A 90 -3.47 -8.34 -2.40
CA SER A 90 -3.18 -9.71 -1.93
C SER A 90 -2.16 -10.51 -2.76
N PHE A 91 -1.23 -11.15 -2.04
CA PHE A 91 -0.94 -12.60 -2.14
C PHE A 91 -1.10 -13.37 -0.81
N ALA A 92 -1.74 -12.82 0.23
CA ALA A 92 -2.07 -13.54 1.47
C ALA A 92 -3.58 -13.69 1.77
N PHE A 93 -4.47 -13.10 0.97
CA PHE A 93 -5.93 -13.23 1.10
C PHE A 93 -6.58 -14.15 0.06
N ILE A 94 -5.78 -14.89 -0.72
CA ILE A 94 -6.25 -16.04 -1.54
C ILE A 94 -5.88 -17.35 -0.82
N GLY A 95 -6.11 -17.38 0.49
CA GLY A 95 -5.88 -18.54 1.36
C GLY A 95 -7.03 -18.82 2.33
N HIS A 96 -8.12 -18.07 2.28
CA HIS A 96 -9.34 -18.40 3.01
C HIS A 96 -10.56 -18.31 2.07
N SER A 97 -11.10 -19.49 1.80
CA SER A 97 -12.40 -19.81 1.19
C SER A 97 -12.56 -19.62 -0.32
N LEU A 98 -12.19 -20.68 -1.06
CA LEU A 98 -13.13 -21.35 -1.96
C LEU A 98 -14.02 -22.30 -1.13
#